data_AF-A0A972DXR6-F1
#
_entry.id   AF-A0A972DXR6-F1
#
_cell.length_a   1.000
_cell.length_b   1.000
_cell.length_c   1.000
_cell.angle_alpha   90.00
_cell.angle_beta   90.00
_cell.angle_gamma   90.00
#
_symmetry.space_group_name_H-M   'P 1'
#
loop_
_entity.id
_entity.type
_entity.pdbx_description
1 polymer ?
#
loop_
_entity_poly.entity_id
_entity_poly.type
_entity_poly.pdbx_seq_one_letter_code
_entity_poly.pdbx_strand_id
1 'polypeptide(L)'
;MRTRHIPHVFVGLAIGTLLAGSAAAAEGKVGEGFKLHTLNADSRFEAAGILDVNRDGKFDIVCGGYWYEAPTWTKHFVREIKEEGEYHYDFANLPMDVDGDGWTDTAGAAWHDKMVYWVRNPGQAGGPWTLHQVDTPGNMETALAYDINGDGQLDILPNIMSAAAWYEYRRDASAPQGVRWDKHVLPQEAAGHGIGAGDVNVDGLCDIVTPKGWLQQNPNGSWTWRPEFELGYAGIPILVHDVDADGDSDLIWGLGHNYGLFWMEQNKDAQGNRAWAKHLIDDSWSQPHFKLLADLDNDRRLELVTGKRHRAHNGNDPGGNDPVCVYYYDFDIASGKWTRHTMHEGGRVGFGINTAAADIDGDGDIDVVAPGKSGLYLLENLIK
;
A
#
# COMPACT_ATOMS: atom_id res chain seq x y z
N MET A 1 5.58 -94.28 2.88
CA MET A 1 4.97 -93.43 1.83
C MET A 1 5.38 -92.00 2.09
N ARG A 2 6.01 -91.34 1.11
CA ARG A 2 6.63 -90.01 1.25
C ARG A 2 5.56 -88.92 1.44
N THR A 3 5.55 -88.26 2.59
CA THR A 3 4.78 -87.04 2.86
C THR A 3 5.62 -85.82 2.52
N ARG A 4 5.05 -84.89 1.73
CA ARG A 4 5.69 -83.68 1.21
C ARG A 4 5.66 -82.58 2.28
N HIS A 5 6.79 -81.90 2.48
CA HIS A 5 6.88 -80.62 3.19
C HIS A 5 6.67 -79.46 2.22
N ILE A 6 5.84 -78.49 2.60
CA ILE A 6 5.73 -77.16 1.98
C ILE A 6 6.08 -76.14 3.08
N PRO A 7 7.08 -75.27 2.89
CA PRO A 7 7.33 -74.18 3.83
C PRO A 7 6.45 -72.97 3.48
N HIS A 8 5.86 -72.36 4.51
CA HIS A 8 5.14 -71.09 4.41
C HIS A 8 6.15 -69.93 4.30
N VAL A 9 5.98 -69.10 3.27
CA VAL A 9 6.73 -67.84 3.08
C VAL A 9 6.04 -66.75 3.91
N PHE A 10 6.74 -66.20 4.89
CA PHE A 10 6.36 -64.96 5.56
C PHE A 10 6.83 -63.77 4.70
N VAL A 11 5.89 -62.94 4.24
CA VAL A 11 6.19 -61.65 3.61
C VAL A 11 6.29 -60.61 4.71
N GLY A 12 7.51 -60.14 5.00
CA GLY A 12 7.75 -59.00 5.87
C GLY A 12 7.44 -57.70 5.13
N LEU A 13 6.40 -56.99 5.56
CA LEU A 13 6.09 -55.64 5.09
C LEU A 13 6.98 -54.65 5.85
N ALA A 14 8.00 -54.10 5.18
CA ALA A 14 8.79 -53.00 5.70
C ALA A 14 8.00 -51.70 5.55
N ILE A 15 7.51 -51.15 6.66
CA ILE A 15 6.94 -49.79 6.71
C ILE A 15 8.14 -48.84 6.78
N GLY A 16 8.49 -48.24 5.64
CA GLY A 16 9.43 -47.14 5.59
C GLY A 16 8.73 -45.84 6.00
N THR A 17 9.09 -45.30 7.16
CA THR A 17 8.65 -43.98 7.61
C THR A 17 9.30 -42.92 6.70
N LEU A 18 8.53 -42.31 5.79
CA LEU A 18 8.94 -41.07 5.14
C LEU A 18 8.95 -39.96 6.20
N LEU A 19 10.13 -39.59 6.67
CA LEU A 19 10.33 -38.29 7.32
C LEU A 19 10.21 -37.22 6.23
N ALA A 20 9.04 -36.58 6.15
CA ALA A 20 8.89 -35.36 5.40
C ALA A 20 9.74 -34.29 6.09
N GLY A 21 10.93 -34.02 5.55
CA GLY A 21 11.68 -32.84 5.93
C GLY A 21 10.88 -31.62 5.49
N SER A 22 10.41 -30.82 6.44
CA SER A 22 9.95 -29.46 6.16
C SER A 22 11.13 -28.71 5.55
N ALA A 23 11.05 -28.38 4.26
CA ALA A 23 11.95 -27.39 3.70
C ALA A 23 11.75 -26.10 4.49
N ALA A 24 12.74 -25.73 5.31
CA ALA A 24 12.77 -24.39 5.88
C ALA A 24 12.71 -23.42 4.71
N ALA A 25 11.78 -22.46 4.74
CA ALA A 25 11.77 -21.38 3.76
C ALA A 25 13.15 -20.72 3.80
N ALA A 26 13.77 -20.51 2.63
CA ALA A 26 15.06 -19.85 2.57
C ALA A 26 14.94 -18.47 3.25
N GLU A 27 15.84 -18.17 4.19
CA GLU A 27 15.90 -16.86 4.83
C GLU A 27 16.16 -15.79 3.75
N GLY A 28 15.38 -14.70 3.80
CA GLY A 28 15.55 -13.57 2.89
C GLY A 28 16.82 -12.78 3.20
N LYS A 29 17.35 -12.09 2.20
CA LYS A 29 18.45 -11.13 2.36
C LYS A 29 17.89 -9.80 2.84
N VAL A 30 18.36 -9.32 3.98
CA VAL A 30 18.14 -7.94 4.43
C VAL A 30 19.21 -7.02 3.82
N GLY A 31 18.81 -5.82 3.43
CA GLY A 31 19.68 -4.77 2.91
C GLY A 31 20.76 -4.31 3.88
N GLU A 32 21.87 -3.79 3.35
CA GLU A 32 22.78 -3.00 4.18
C GLU A 32 22.05 -1.73 4.64
N GLY A 33 22.22 -1.34 5.91
CA GLY A 33 21.52 -0.19 6.47
C GLY A 33 20.08 -0.48 6.92
N PHE A 34 19.63 -1.74 6.93
CA PHE A 34 18.30 -2.10 7.45
C PHE A 34 18.35 -3.21 8.49
N LYS A 35 17.38 -3.17 9.41
CA LYS A 35 17.08 -4.24 10.35
C LYS A 35 15.64 -4.68 10.21
N LEU A 36 15.44 -5.99 10.05
CA LEU A 36 14.12 -6.57 9.89
C LEU A 36 13.51 -6.96 11.24
N HIS A 37 12.33 -6.46 11.55
CA HIS A 37 11.47 -6.97 12.61
C HIS A 37 10.30 -7.75 12.01
N THR A 38 10.05 -8.94 12.55
CA THR A 38 8.84 -9.70 12.24
C THR A 38 7.81 -9.43 13.32
N LEU A 39 6.83 -8.57 13.03
CA LEU A 39 5.81 -8.18 14.01
C LEU A 39 4.72 -9.26 14.12
N ASN A 40 4.31 -9.82 12.99
CA ASN A 40 3.38 -10.94 12.95
C ASN A 40 3.56 -11.77 11.68
N ALA A 41 4.27 -12.89 11.79
CA ALA A 41 4.52 -13.82 10.68
C ALA A 41 3.24 -14.55 10.16
N ASP A 42 2.15 -14.51 10.93
CA ASP A 42 0.87 -15.14 10.60
C ASP A 42 -0.17 -14.13 10.08
N SER A 43 0.18 -12.84 10.03
CA SER A 43 -0.69 -11.82 9.42
C SER A 43 -0.89 -12.12 7.94
N ARG A 44 -2.11 -11.90 7.46
CA ARG A 44 -2.49 -12.00 6.04
C ARG A 44 -3.19 -10.73 5.54
N PHE A 45 -3.11 -9.66 6.32
CA PHE A 45 -3.62 -8.34 5.94
C PHE A 45 -2.60 -7.63 5.05
N GLU A 46 -3.08 -6.95 4.02
CA GLU A 46 -2.25 -6.27 3.01
C GLU A 46 -2.21 -4.75 3.21
N ALA A 47 -2.88 -4.24 4.24
CA ALA A 47 -2.97 -2.83 4.57
C ALA A 47 -2.44 -2.56 5.98
N ALA A 48 -1.67 -1.49 6.16
CA ALA A 48 -1.22 -1.02 7.46
C ALA A 48 -1.15 0.51 7.53
N GLY A 49 -1.38 1.05 8.72
CA GLY A 49 -1.24 2.47 9.05
C GLY A 49 -0.36 2.65 10.29
N ILE A 50 0.28 3.82 10.39
CA ILE A 50 1.13 4.21 11.52
C ILE A 50 0.43 5.34 12.29
N LEU A 51 0.19 5.15 13.59
CA LEU A 51 -0.50 6.10 14.45
C LEU A 51 -0.24 5.83 15.92
N ASP A 52 -0.31 6.85 16.76
CA ASP A 52 -0.30 6.71 18.21
C ASP A 52 -1.70 6.25 18.68
N VAL A 53 -1.89 4.94 18.83
CA VAL A 53 -3.22 4.34 19.11
C VAL A 53 -3.66 4.64 20.53
N ASN A 54 -2.73 4.58 21.48
CA ASN A 54 -2.97 4.64 22.92
C ASN A 54 -2.66 6.03 23.54
N ARG A 55 -2.18 7.00 22.74
CA ARG A 55 -1.72 8.33 23.13
C ARG A 55 -0.55 8.30 24.12
N ASP A 56 0.37 7.37 23.96
CA ASP A 56 1.59 7.28 24.77
C ASP A 56 2.77 8.08 24.20
N GLY A 57 2.58 8.72 23.04
CA GLY A 57 3.57 9.52 22.35
C GLY A 57 4.48 8.72 21.42
N LYS A 58 4.18 7.45 21.16
CA LYS A 58 4.91 6.60 20.20
C LYS A 58 3.99 6.18 19.07
N PHE A 59 4.60 5.95 17.91
CA PHE A 59 3.87 5.41 16.79
C PHE A 59 3.69 3.90 16.93
N ASP A 60 2.44 3.46 16.85
CA ASP A 60 2.05 2.07 16.74
C ASP A 60 1.70 1.72 15.29
N ILE A 61 1.49 0.43 15.03
CA ILE A 61 1.07 -0.06 13.71
C ILE A 61 -0.31 -0.69 13.81
N VAL A 62 -1.28 -0.19 13.05
CA VAL A 62 -2.56 -0.86 12.82
C VAL A 62 -2.46 -1.68 11.53
N CYS A 63 -2.84 -2.95 11.57
CA CYS A 63 -2.84 -3.81 10.39
C CYS A 63 -4.01 -4.81 10.49
N GLY A 64 -5.08 -4.51 9.75
CA GLY A 64 -6.32 -5.26 9.74
C GLY A 64 -6.98 -5.38 11.10
N GLY A 65 -7.19 -6.61 11.57
CA GLY A 65 -7.95 -6.88 12.80
C GLY A 65 -7.19 -6.58 14.10
N TYR A 66 -5.97 -6.03 14.02
CA TYR A 66 -5.08 -5.85 15.14
C TYR A 66 -4.26 -4.56 15.06
N TRP A 67 -3.77 -4.12 16.20
CA TRP A 67 -2.70 -3.12 16.29
C TRP A 67 -1.53 -3.65 17.13
N TYR A 68 -0.35 -3.08 16.95
CA TYR A 68 0.91 -3.56 17.54
C TYR A 68 1.60 -2.40 18.27
N GLU A 69 1.63 -2.50 19.61
CA GLU A 69 2.05 -1.44 20.51
C GLU A 69 3.56 -1.29 20.58
N ALA A 70 4.10 -0.12 20.23
CA ALA A 70 5.51 0.17 20.34
C ALA A 70 5.99 0.30 21.80
N PRO A 71 7.25 -0.02 22.11
CA PRO A 71 8.30 -0.55 21.23
C PRO A 71 8.35 -2.08 21.24
N THR A 72 7.50 -2.76 22.02
CA THR A 72 7.54 -4.22 22.16
C THR A 72 6.71 -4.95 21.11
N TRP A 73 6.00 -4.20 20.28
CA TRP A 73 5.07 -4.68 19.25
C TRP A 73 4.00 -5.61 19.80
N THR A 74 3.49 -5.27 21.00
CA THR A 74 2.47 -6.10 21.67
C THR A 74 1.19 -6.09 20.85
N LYS A 75 0.72 -7.27 20.45
CA LYS A 75 -0.46 -7.42 19.60
C LYS A 75 -1.75 -7.23 20.39
N HIS A 76 -2.62 -6.34 19.92
CA HIS A 76 -3.93 -6.03 20.48
C HIS A 76 -5.03 -6.20 19.45
N PHE A 77 -6.20 -6.67 19.87
CA PHE A 77 -7.35 -6.87 18.99
C PHE A 77 -8.07 -5.55 18.70
N VAL A 78 -8.37 -5.30 17.42
CA VAL A 78 -9.15 -4.15 16.94
C VAL A 78 -10.57 -4.59 16.62
N ARG A 79 -10.73 -5.50 15.66
CA ARG A 79 -12.04 -5.96 15.17
C ARG A 79 -11.92 -7.29 14.43
N GLU A 80 -13.05 -7.99 14.30
CA GLU A 80 -13.16 -9.09 13.35
C GLU A 80 -13.18 -8.56 11.91
N ILE A 81 -12.49 -9.25 11.01
CA ILE A 81 -12.47 -8.92 9.59
C ILE A 81 -12.87 -10.15 8.79
N LYS A 82 -13.85 -9.97 7.91
CA LYS A 82 -14.30 -11.04 7.03
C LYS A 82 -13.19 -11.47 6.08
N GLU A 83 -13.01 -12.78 5.94
CA GLU A 83 -12.08 -13.41 5.01
C GLU A 83 -12.85 -14.07 3.85
N GLU A 84 -12.31 -13.97 2.65
CA GLU A 84 -12.78 -14.70 1.46
C GLU A 84 -11.59 -15.14 0.61
N GLY A 85 -11.29 -16.44 0.65
CA GLY A 85 -10.10 -16.98 -0.02
C GLY A 85 -8.81 -16.48 0.65
N GLU A 86 -7.93 -15.81 -0.10
CA GLU A 86 -6.73 -15.17 0.46
C GLU A 86 -6.93 -13.67 0.74
N TYR A 87 -8.16 -13.16 0.67
CA TYR A 87 -8.48 -11.75 0.92
C TYR A 87 -9.13 -11.54 2.28
N HIS A 88 -8.82 -10.40 2.88
CA HIS A 88 -9.51 -9.85 4.05
C HIS A 88 -10.17 -8.54 3.64
N TYR A 89 -11.35 -8.22 4.20
CA TYR A 89 -12.10 -7.02 3.85
C TYR A 89 -11.48 -5.78 4.53
N ASP A 90 -10.22 -5.52 4.19
CA ASP A 90 -9.31 -4.51 4.74
C ASP A 90 -8.27 -4.15 3.67
N PHE A 91 -8.56 -3.14 2.86
CA PHE A 91 -7.71 -2.75 1.73
C PHE A 91 -6.98 -1.41 1.94
N ALA A 92 -7.28 -0.68 3.02
CA ALA A 92 -6.54 0.50 3.45
C ALA A 92 -6.77 0.77 4.95
N ASN A 93 -5.74 1.27 5.64
CA ASN A 93 -5.76 1.67 7.05
C ASN A 93 -5.19 3.09 7.17
N LEU A 94 -5.99 4.11 6.81
CA LEU A 94 -5.60 5.51 6.74
C LEU A 94 -5.81 6.19 8.10
N PRO A 95 -4.78 6.60 8.83
CA PRO A 95 -4.96 7.24 10.14
C PRO A 95 -5.60 8.62 10.04
N MET A 96 -6.73 8.84 10.70
CA MET A 96 -7.51 10.09 10.63
C MET A 96 -8.31 10.29 11.92
N ASP A 97 -8.39 11.51 12.47
CA ASP A 97 -9.32 11.83 13.58
C ASP A 97 -10.67 12.26 12.98
N VAL A 98 -11.55 11.28 12.77
CA VAL A 98 -12.77 11.43 11.96
C VAL A 98 -13.84 12.19 12.72
N ASP A 99 -14.08 11.82 13.97
CA ASP A 99 -15.16 12.40 14.77
C ASP A 99 -14.71 13.56 15.68
N GLY A 100 -13.41 13.80 15.80
CA GLY A 100 -12.86 14.91 16.56
C GLY A 100 -12.78 14.69 18.05
N ASP A 101 -12.89 13.44 18.53
CA ASP A 101 -12.60 13.12 19.93
C ASP A 101 -11.08 13.10 20.24
N GLY A 102 -10.27 13.29 19.19
CA GLY A 102 -8.82 13.43 19.20
C GLY A 102 -8.08 12.09 19.26
N TRP A 103 -8.79 10.96 19.34
CA TRP A 103 -8.20 9.65 19.18
C TRP A 103 -8.13 9.36 17.69
N THR A 104 -6.95 8.98 17.21
CA THR A 104 -6.79 8.68 15.80
C THR A 104 -7.58 7.41 15.48
N ASP A 105 -8.54 7.54 14.58
CA ASP A 105 -9.29 6.45 13.96
C ASP A 105 -8.54 5.93 12.73
N THR A 106 -9.15 4.99 12.02
CA THR A 106 -8.71 4.61 10.66
C THR A 106 -9.85 4.73 9.67
N ALA A 107 -9.59 5.29 8.50
CA ALA A 107 -10.45 5.20 7.33
C ALA A 107 -9.94 4.13 6.35
N GLY A 108 -10.85 3.60 5.53
CA GLY A 108 -10.49 2.51 4.65
C GLY A 108 -11.47 2.24 3.54
N ALA A 109 -11.07 1.27 2.72
CA ALA A 109 -11.79 0.75 1.60
C ALA A 109 -11.78 -0.78 1.63
N ALA A 110 -12.74 -1.41 0.97
CA ALA A 110 -12.74 -2.86 0.78
C ALA A 110 -13.39 -3.27 -0.54
N TRP A 111 -12.73 -4.22 -1.23
CA TRP A 111 -13.13 -4.68 -2.55
C TRP A 111 -14.49 -5.40 -2.55
N HIS A 112 -14.68 -6.32 -1.61
CA HIS A 112 -15.73 -7.33 -1.69
C HIS A 112 -17.11 -6.84 -1.21
N ASP A 113 -17.14 -6.03 -0.16
CA ASP A 113 -18.33 -5.32 0.30
C ASP A 113 -18.54 -3.98 -0.43
N LYS A 114 -17.56 -3.59 -1.27
CA LYS A 114 -17.60 -2.40 -2.13
C LYS A 114 -17.66 -1.11 -1.32
N MET A 115 -17.07 -1.11 -0.13
CA MET A 115 -17.36 -0.15 0.92
C MET A 115 -16.23 0.86 1.12
N VAL A 116 -16.61 2.12 1.27
CA VAL A 116 -15.80 3.15 1.95
C VAL A 116 -16.30 3.22 3.39
N TYR A 117 -15.38 3.20 4.36
CA TYR A 117 -15.70 3.15 5.78
C TYR A 117 -14.66 3.86 6.63
N TRP A 118 -15.01 4.07 7.90
CA TRP A 118 -14.05 4.36 8.94
C TRP A 118 -14.29 3.46 10.15
N VAL A 119 -13.29 3.32 11.00
CA VAL A 119 -13.28 2.44 12.16
C VAL A 119 -12.87 3.27 13.37
N ARG A 120 -13.80 3.45 14.30
CA ARG A 120 -13.66 4.32 15.46
C ARG A 120 -12.78 3.70 16.54
N ASN A 121 -11.76 4.41 16.97
CA ASN A 121 -10.98 4.10 18.15
C ASN A 121 -11.83 4.37 19.42
N PRO A 122 -12.00 3.40 20.35
CA PRO A 122 -12.80 3.60 21.55
C PRO A 122 -12.13 4.52 22.58
N GLY A 123 -10.89 4.94 22.33
CA GLY A 123 -10.08 5.76 23.21
C GLY A 123 -9.91 5.11 24.58
N GLN A 124 -10.02 5.92 25.65
CA GLN A 124 -9.82 5.43 27.03
C GLN A 124 -10.81 4.34 27.45
N ALA A 125 -11.97 4.23 26.80
CA ALA A 125 -12.92 3.17 27.13
C ALA A 125 -12.36 1.78 26.78
N GLY A 126 -11.45 1.71 25.79
CA GLY A 126 -10.87 0.47 25.29
C GLY A 126 -11.88 -0.48 24.66
N GLY A 127 -11.39 -1.65 24.26
CA GLY A 127 -12.20 -2.70 23.63
C GLY A 127 -12.16 -2.67 22.10
N PRO A 128 -13.04 -3.45 21.44
CA PRO A 128 -13.07 -3.50 19.99
C PRO A 128 -13.48 -2.16 19.37
N TRP A 129 -12.83 -1.83 18.25
CA TRP A 129 -13.16 -0.65 17.48
C TRP A 129 -14.43 -0.86 16.67
N THR A 130 -15.17 0.21 16.40
CA THR A 130 -16.48 0.13 15.73
C THR A 130 -16.37 0.58 14.28
N LEU A 131 -16.75 -0.28 13.34
CA LEU A 131 -16.83 0.06 11.91
C LEU A 131 -18.10 0.87 11.61
N HIS A 132 -17.93 1.94 10.85
CA HIS A 132 -18.98 2.81 10.35
C HIS A 132 -18.89 2.89 8.82
N GLN A 133 -19.92 2.40 8.15
CA GLN A 133 -20.05 2.50 6.70
C GLN A 133 -20.28 3.96 6.29
N VAL A 134 -19.54 4.43 5.28
CA VAL A 134 -19.71 5.76 4.65
C VAL A 134 -20.53 5.63 3.37
N ASP A 135 -20.09 4.78 2.44
CA ASP A 135 -20.76 4.55 1.14
C ASP A 135 -20.42 3.16 0.58
N THR A 136 -21.14 2.74 -0.48
CA THR A 136 -20.90 1.49 -1.22
C THR A 136 -20.78 1.71 -2.75
N PRO A 137 -19.78 2.48 -3.22
CA PRO A 137 -19.77 2.97 -4.60
C PRO A 137 -19.37 1.94 -5.67
N GLY A 138 -18.77 0.81 -5.28
CA GLY A 138 -18.27 -0.19 -6.21
C GLY A 138 -17.03 -0.93 -5.70
N ASN A 139 -16.53 -1.88 -6.49
CA ASN A 139 -15.27 -2.56 -6.18
C ASN A 139 -14.10 -1.57 -6.20
N MET A 140 -13.18 -1.69 -5.25
CA MET A 140 -12.01 -0.82 -5.12
C MET A 140 -10.83 -1.56 -4.51
N GLU A 141 -9.62 -1.32 -5.02
CA GLU A 141 -8.41 -2.04 -4.62
C GLU A 141 -7.66 -1.41 -3.44
N THR A 142 -7.92 -0.15 -3.12
CA THR A 142 -7.43 0.53 -1.91
C THR A 142 -8.08 1.91 -1.84
N ALA A 143 -7.74 2.68 -0.82
CA ALA A 143 -7.98 4.11 -0.73
C ALA A 143 -6.72 4.83 -0.28
N LEU A 144 -6.64 6.12 -0.61
CA LEU A 144 -5.57 7.02 -0.24
C LEU A 144 -6.14 8.23 0.50
N ALA A 145 -5.27 8.96 1.19
CA ALA A 145 -5.61 10.20 1.88
C ALA A 145 -4.86 11.37 1.24
N TYR A 146 -5.59 12.41 0.83
CA TYR A 146 -5.04 13.63 0.23
C TYR A 146 -5.88 14.84 0.64
N ASP A 147 -5.28 16.01 0.80
CA ASP A 147 -6.04 17.26 0.88
C ASP A 147 -6.44 17.65 -0.55
N ILE A 148 -7.65 17.26 -0.98
CA ILE A 148 -8.09 17.41 -2.37
C ILE A 148 -8.63 18.82 -2.61
N ASN A 149 -9.31 19.38 -1.62
CA ASN A 149 -9.96 20.69 -1.74
C ASN A 149 -9.08 21.87 -1.24
N GLY A 150 -7.90 21.59 -0.65
CA GLY A 150 -6.95 22.58 -0.16
C GLY A 150 -7.34 23.21 1.19
N ASP A 151 -8.17 22.54 1.99
CA ASP A 151 -8.65 23.06 3.28
C ASP A 151 -7.77 22.66 4.47
N GLY A 152 -6.72 21.85 4.25
CA GLY A 152 -5.80 21.35 5.25
C GLY A 152 -6.27 20.09 5.98
N GLN A 153 -7.46 19.58 5.68
CA GLN A 153 -7.96 18.28 6.11
C GLN A 153 -7.75 17.25 5.00
N LEU A 154 -7.30 16.05 5.38
CA LEU A 154 -7.18 14.97 4.40
C LEU A 154 -8.57 14.39 4.09
N ASP A 155 -8.83 14.17 2.80
CA ASP A 155 -9.99 13.50 2.23
C ASP A 155 -9.68 12.06 1.85
N ILE A 156 -10.71 11.23 1.68
CA ILE A 156 -10.55 9.85 1.20
C ILE A 156 -10.70 9.79 -0.32
N LEU A 157 -9.66 9.30 -1.00
CA LEU A 157 -9.64 9.00 -2.43
C LEU A 157 -9.62 7.48 -2.67
N PRO A 158 -10.78 6.81 -2.79
CA PRO A 158 -10.83 5.38 -3.12
C PRO A 158 -10.56 5.12 -4.60
N ASN A 159 -9.82 4.05 -4.91
CA ASN A 159 -9.66 3.59 -6.30
C ASN A 159 -10.87 2.75 -6.74
N ILE A 160 -12.00 3.42 -7.00
CA ILE A 160 -13.22 2.75 -7.45
C ILE A 160 -13.06 2.31 -8.92
N MET A 161 -13.33 1.05 -9.22
CA MET A 161 -13.12 0.48 -10.55
C MET A 161 -14.09 1.02 -11.61
N SER A 162 -15.33 1.28 -11.20
CA SER A 162 -16.45 1.61 -12.10
C SER A 162 -16.86 3.07 -12.10
N ALA A 163 -16.30 3.89 -11.21
CA ALA A 163 -16.62 5.30 -11.03
C ALA A 163 -15.40 6.02 -10.47
N ALA A 164 -15.44 7.34 -10.37
CA ALA A 164 -14.44 8.11 -9.65
C ALA A 164 -15.17 9.06 -8.69
N ALA A 165 -14.70 9.12 -7.45
CA ALA A 165 -15.22 10.02 -6.44
C ALA A 165 -14.20 10.17 -5.31
N TRP A 166 -14.29 11.25 -4.55
CA TRP A 166 -13.63 11.40 -3.27
C TRP A 166 -14.64 11.76 -2.18
N TYR A 167 -14.23 11.61 -0.93
CA TYR A 167 -15.10 11.75 0.23
C TYR A 167 -14.48 12.72 1.23
N GLU A 168 -15.18 13.83 1.41
CA GLU A 168 -14.91 14.84 2.42
C GLU A 168 -15.70 14.50 3.69
N TYR A 169 -15.17 14.85 4.85
CA TYR A 169 -15.92 14.76 6.09
C TYR A 169 -15.83 16.03 6.91
N ARG A 170 -16.95 16.40 7.53
CA ARG A 170 -17.02 17.49 8.49
C ARG A 170 -17.59 17.02 9.81
N ARG A 171 -16.96 17.48 10.89
CA ARG A 171 -17.45 17.25 12.26
C ARG A 171 -18.77 17.98 12.45
N ASP A 172 -19.79 17.24 12.87
CA ASP A 172 -21.12 17.75 13.16
C ASP A 172 -21.72 16.94 14.31
N ALA A 173 -21.78 17.56 15.50
CA ALA A 173 -22.34 16.94 16.71
C ALA A 173 -23.82 16.55 16.58
N SER A 174 -24.55 17.06 15.57
CA SER A 174 -25.93 16.65 15.29
C SER A 174 -26.03 15.43 14.38
N ALA A 175 -24.94 15.05 13.69
CA ALA A 175 -24.91 13.90 12.81
C ALA A 175 -24.67 12.60 13.60
N PRO A 176 -25.12 11.44 13.07
CA PRO A 176 -24.74 10.14 13.63
C PRO A 176 -23.22 10.04 13.72
N GLN A 177 -22.72 9.58 14.87
CA GLN A 177 -21.29 9.46 15.16
C GLN A 177 -20.49 10.77 15.10
N GLY A 178 -21.16 11.94 15.14
CA GLY A 178 -20.49 13.23 15.19
C GLY A 178 -19.89 13.70 13.86
N VAL A 179 -20.20 13.04 12.73
CA VAL A 179 -19.58 13.34 11.44
C VAL A 179 -20.60 13.28 10.29
N ARG A 180 -20.47 14.20 9.33
CA ARG A 180 -21.12 14.12 8.02
C ARG A 180 -20.09 13.87 6.94
N TRP A 181 -20.47 13.02 5.99
CA TRP A 181 -19.68 12.73 4.81
C TRP A 181 -20.34 13.31 3.57
N ASP A 182 -19.56 14.00 2.75
CA ASP A 182 -19.99 14.48 1.44
C ASP A 182 -19.20 13.71 0.36
N LYS A 183 -19.96 13.13 -0.58
CA LYS A 183 -19.38 12.45 -1.73
C LYS A 183 -19.27 13.43 -2.90
N HIS A 184 -18.06 13.61 -3.39
CA HIS A 184 -17.77 14.42 -4.56
C HIS A 184 -17.56 13.51 -5.77
N VAL A 185 -18.56 13.45 -6.65
CA VAL A 185 -18.50 12.65 -7.87
C VAL A 185 -17.56 13.30 -8.88
N LEU A 186 -16.61 12.54 -9.40
CA LEU A 186 -15.67 12.97 -10.44
C LEU A 186 -16.14 12.52 -11.83
N PRO A 187 -15.62 13.12 -12.91
CA PRO A 187 -15.90 12.66 -14.26
C PRO A 187 -15.62 11.17 -14.46
N GLN A 188 -16.47 10.51 -15.24
CA GLN A 188 -16.44 9.05 -15.43
C GLN A 188 -15.16 8.57 -16.11
N GLU A 189 -14.50 9.44 -16.88
CA GLU A 189 -13.23 9.21 -17.55
C GLU A 189 -12.11 8.83 -16.57
N ALA A 190 -12.21 9.29 -15.31
CA ALA A 190 -11.25 9.00 -14.25
C ALA A 190 -11.43 7.62 -13.58
N ALA A 191 -12.46 6.84 -13.96
CA ALA A 191 -12.64 5.50 -13.42
C ALA A 191 -11.60 4.51 -14.01
N GLY A 192 -11.02 3.67 -13.16
CA GLY A 192 -10.07 2.64 -13.60
C GLY A 192 -9.23 2.06 -12.46
N HIS A 193 -8.33 1.14 -12.82
CA HIS A 193 -7.39 0.53 -11.89
C HIS A 193 -6.10 1.34 -11.79
N GLY A 194 -5.89 2.01 -10.66
CA GLY A 194 -4.85 3.02 -10.51
C GLY A 194 -5.47 4.38 -10.22
N ILE A 195 -4.96 5.06 -9.19
CA ILE A 195 -5.35 6.43 -8.87
C ILE A 195 -4.22 7.08 -8.08
N GLY A 196 -4.12 8.40 -8.17
CA GLY A 196 -3.22 9.23 -7.38
C GLY A 196 -3.71 10.66 -7.37
N ALA A 197 -3.03 11.50 -6.62
CA ALA A 197 -3.32 12.93 -6.59
C ALA A 197 -2.06 13.74 -6.31
N GLY A 198 -2.09 15.01 -6.74
CA GLY A 198 -1.02 15.99 -6.61
C GLY A 198 -1.13 17.07 -7.67
N ASP A 199 -0.35 18.14 -7.56
CA ASP A 199 -0.40 19.28 -8.46
C ASP A 199 0.36 18.97 -9.77
N VAL A 200 -0.36 18.55 -10.81
CA VAL A 200 0.24 18.10 -12.08
C VAL A 200 0.71 19.31 -12.90
N ASN A 201 -0.03 20.42 -12.87
CA ASN A 201 0.27 21.61 -13.67
C ASN A 201 0.90 22.78 -12.92
N VAL A 202 1.34 22.55 -11.69
CA VAL A 202 2.06 23.50 -10.84
C VAL A 202 1.24 24.79 -10.63
N ASP A 203 -0.08 24.65 -10.47
CA ASP A 203 -1.01 25.77 -10.23
C ASP A 203 -1.44 25.91 -8.75
N GLY A 204 -0.92 25.05 -7.88
CA GLY A 204 -1.17 25.01 -6.45
C GLY A 204 -2.43 24.26 -6.05
N LEU A 205 -3.12 23.58 -6.98
CA LEU A 205 -4.32 22.79 -6.70
C LEU A 205 -4.02 21.28 -6.79
N CYS A 206 -4.77 20.49 -6.03
CA CYS A 206 -4.64 19.05 -6.02
C CYS A 206 -5.41 18.43 -7.20
N ASP A 207 -4.68 17.93 -8.19
CA ASP A 207 -5.26 17.21 -9.32
C ASP A 207 -5.41 15.72 -9.01
N ILE A 208 -6.24 15.02 -9.80
CA ILE A 208 -6.42 13.57 -9.68
C ILE A 208 -5.85 12.88 -10.91
N VAL A 209 -4.90 11.98 -10.70
CA VAL A 209 -4.21 11.23 -11.75
C VAL A 209 -4.76 9.82 -11.85
N THR A 210 -4.99 9.37 -13.07
CA THR A 210 -5.55 8.05 -13.37
C THR A 210 -4.76 7.40 -14.51
N PRO A 211 -4.97 6.12 -14.84
CA PRO A 211 -4.21 5.49 -15.91
C PRO A 211 -4.40 6.10 -17.29
N LYS A 212 -5.49 6.82 -17.54
CA LYS A 212 -5.87 7.32 -18.89
C LYS A 212 -5.66 8.82 -19.08
N GLY A 213 -5.06 9.48 -18.09
CA GLY A 213 -4.99 10.92 -18.00
C GLY A 213 -5.25 11.43 -16.59
N TRP A 214 -5.46 12.73 -16.47
CA TRP A 214 -5.67 13.40 -15.20
C TRP A 214 -6.86 14.35 -15.23
N LEU A 215 -7.41 14.63 -14.06
CA LEU A 215 -8.43 15.63 -13.84
C LEU A 215 -7.76 16.86 -13.25
N GLN A 216 -7.71 17.93 -14.05
CA GLN A 216 -7.26 19.22 -13.58
C GLN A 216 -8.33 19.84 -12.69
N GLN A 217 -7.96 20.19 -11.47
CA GLN A 217 -8.80 21.02 -10.62
C GLN A 217 -8.73 22.48 -11.10
N ASN A 218 -9.89 23.12 -11.27
CA ASN A 218 -9.95 24.54 -11.62
C ASN A 218 -10.18 25.37 -10.35
N PRO A 219 -9.78 26.66 -10.29
CA PRO A 219 -9.95 27.51 -9.11
C PRO A 219 -11.40 27.68 -8.60
N ASN A 220 -12.41 27.30 -9.38
CA ASN A 220 -13.81 27.30 -8.99
C ASN A 220 -14.30 25.93 -8.46
N GLY A 221 -13.41 24.97 -8.23
CA GLY A 221 -13.70 23.60 -7.80
C GLY A 221 -14.24 22.66 -8.88
N SER A 222 -14.35 23.11 -10.13
CA SER A 222 -14.73 22.25 -11.26
C SER A 222 -13.54 21.45 -11.79
N TRP A 223 -13.80 20.36 -12.52
CA TRP A 223 -12.76 19.48 -13.06
C TRP A 223 -12.69 19.55 -14.58
N THR A 224 -11.47 19.58 -15.12
CA THR A 224 -11.21 19.47 -16.57
C THR A 224 -10.44 18.18 -16.87
N TRP A 225 -10.99 17.32 -17.72
CA TRP A 225 -10.32 16.09 -18.13
C TRP A 225 -9.16 16.32 -19.12
N ARG A 226 -8.03 15.66 -18.88
CA ARG A 226 -6.77 15.76 -19.64
C ARG A 226 -6.28 14.36 -20.04
N PRO A 227 -6.70 13.83 -21.21
CA PRO A 227 -6.34 12.50 -21.68
C PRO A 227 -4.96 12.48 -22.35
N GLU A 228 -3.91 12.70 -21.58
CA GLU A 228 -2.56 12.97 -22.12
C GLU A 228 -1.66 11.72 -22.18
N PHE A 229 -2.03 10.63 -21.52
CA PHE A 229 -1.22 9.42 -21.40
C PHE A 229 -2.06 8.16 -21.12
N GLU A 230 -1.44 7.00 -21.27
CA GLU A 230 -2.01 5.68 -20.98
C GLU A 230 -0.99 4.81 -20.22
N LEU A 231 -1.24 4.55 -18.95
CA LEU A 231 -0.29 3.93 -18.01
C LEU A 231 -0.45 2.41 -17.89
N GLY A 232 -1.53 1.84 -18.41
CA GLY A 232 -1.88 0.43 -18.27
C GLY A 232 -2.57 0.10 -16.94
N TYR A 233 -2.39 -1.11 -16.43
CA TYR A 233 -2.88 -1.51 -15.10
C TYR A 233 -1.95 -0.97 -14.02
N ALA A 234 -2.03 0.33 -13.77
CA ALA A 234 -1.19 1.02 -12.80
C ALA A 234 -1.50 0.53 -11.38
N GLY A 235 -0.45 0.34 -10.57
CA GLY A 235 -0.54 0.24 -9.13
C GLY A 235 -1.04 1.55 -8.50
N ILE A 236 -1.23 1.54 -7.19
CA ILE A 236 -1.83 2.63 -6.43
C ILE A 236 -0.90 2.94 -5.26
N PRO A 237 -0.50 4.20 -5.02
CA PRO A 237 -0.83 5.40 -5.79
C PRO A 237 -0.20 5.42 -7.19
N ILE A 238 -0.64 6.32 -8.05
CA ILE A 238 0.20 6.99 -9.06
C ILE A 238 0.80 8.21 -8.35
N LEU A 239 2.13 8.33 -8.29
CA LEU A 239 2.75 9.43 -7.54
C LEU A 239 2.93 10.62 -8.47
N VAL A 240 2.70 11.83 -7.96
CA VAL A 240 2.98 13.11 -8.62
C VAL A 240 4.16 13.74 -7.89
N HIS A 241 5.30 13.92 -8.55
CA HIS A 241 6.54 14.39 -7.93
C HIS A 241 7.51 14.94 -8.97
N ASP A 242 8.21 16.02 -8.65
CA ASP A 242 9.33 16.55 -9.45
C ASP A 242 10.57 15.66 -9.22
N VAL A 243 10.82 14.72 -10.14
CA VAL A 243 11.86 13.69 -9.98
C VAL A 243 13.24 14.25 -10.33
N ASP A 244 13.34 15.09 -11.36
CA ASP A 244 14.61 15.60 -11.87
C ASP A 244 14.95 17.03 -11.42
N ALA A 245 14.11 17.61 -10.56
CA ALA A 245 14.24 18.93 -9.97
C ALA A 245 14.22 20.06 -11.01
N ASP A 246 13.49 19.90 -12.11
CA ASP A 246 13.32 20.91 -13.14
C ASP A 246 12.16 21.89 -12.86
N GLY A 247 11.35 21.60 -11.83
CA GLY A 247 10.25 22.42 -11.35
C GLY A 247 8.89 22.08 -11.96
N ASP A 248 8.77 21.03 -12.76
CA ASP A 248 7.49 20.44 -13.14
C ASP A 248 7.22 19.09 -12.44
N SER A 249 5.97 18.62 -12.52
CA SER A 249 5.53 17.42 -11.80
C SER A 249 5.52 16.21 -12.71
N ASP A 250 6.33 15.20 -12.37
CA ASP A 250 6.37 13.92 -13.05
C ASP A 250 5.40 12.91 -12.46
N LEU A 251 5.23 11.80 -13.17
CA LEU A 251 4.43 10.67 -12.71
C LEU A 251 5.27 9.42 -12.49
N ILE A 252 5.17 8.79 -11.32
CA ILE A 252 5.76 7.47 -11.06
C ILE A 252 4.62 6.44 -10.92
N TRP A 253 4.75 5.26 -11.51
CA TRP A 253 3.81 4.14 -11.32
C TRP A 253 4.48 2.77 -11.55
N GLY A 254 3.93 1.75 -10.91
CA GLY A 254 4.23 0.35 -11.21
C GLY A 254 3.06 -0.29 -11.97
N LEU A 255 3.31 -1.38 -12.68
CA LEU A 255 2.24 -2.25 -13.18
C LEU A 255 1.85 -3.26 -12.10
N GLY A 256 0.79 -2.97 -11.35
CA GLY A 256 0.39 -3.77 -10.18
C GLY A 256 0.08 -5.24 -10.50
N HIS A 257 -0.24 -5.54 -11.77
CA HIS A 257 -0.63 -6.85 -12.28
C HIS A 257 0.37 -7.39 -13.31
N ASN A 258 1.60 -6.84 -13.38
CA ASN A 258 2.63 -7.25 -14.34
C ASN A 258 4.05 -6.89 -13.85
N TYR A 259 5.06 -6.98 -14.72
CA TYR A 259 6.41 -6.46 -14.49
C TYR A 259 6.52 -5.02 -14.99
N GLY A 260 7.28 -4.20 -14.26
CA GLY A 260 7.63 -2.86 -14.70
C GLY A 260 7.24 -1.79 -13.68
N LEU A 261 8.25 -1.02 -13.30
CA LEU A 261 8.21 0.22 -12.54
C LEU A 261 8.71 1.32 -13.47
N PHE A 262 7.97 2.41 -13.57
CA PHE A 262 8.19 3.47 -14.54
C PHE A 262 8.09 4.83 -13.88
N TRP A 263 8.77 5.80 -14.47
CA TRP A 263 8.39 7.19 -14.33
C TRP A 263 8.15 7.81 -15.71
N MET A 264 7.43 8.92 -15.73
CA MET A 264 7.12 9.66 -16.93
C MET A 264 7.41 11.13 -16.66
N GLU A 265 8.51 11.57 -17.28
CA GLU A 265 9.05 12.91 -17.21
C GLU A 265 8.09 13.86 -17.94
N GLN A 266 7.61 14.87 -17.23
CA GLN A 266 6.89 15.96 -17.85
C GLN A 266 7.91 16.87 -18.57
N ASN A 267 7.47 17.44 -19.69
CA ASN A 267 8.32 18.22 -20.55
C ASN A 267 7.47 19.21 -21.35
N LYS A 268 8.12 19.99 -22.22
CA LYS A 268 7.44 20.84 -23.20
C LYS A 268 7.83 20.47 -24.64
N ASP A 269 6.82 20.38 -25.51
CA ASP A 269 7.05 20.25 -26.95
C ASP A 269 7.59 21.57 -27.55
N ALA A 270 7.93 21.55 -28.85
CA ALA A 270 8.45 22.73 -29.55
C ALA A 270 7.45 23.90 -29.64
N GLN A 271 6.18 23.67 -29.31
CA GLN A 271 5.12 24.68 -29.26
C GLN A 271 4.85 25.16 -27.82
N GLY A 272 5.55 24.61 -26.83
CA GLY A 272 5.37 24.92 -25.41
C GLY A 272 4.20 24.20 -24.74
N ASN A 273 3.58 23.22 -25.41
CA ASN A 273 2.55 22.38 -24.78
C ASN A 273 3.22 21.29 -23.94
N ARG A 274 2.51 20.82 -22.91
CA ARG A 274 2.96 19.68 -22.11
C ARG A 274 3.21 18.47 -22.99
N ALA A 275 4.35 17.84 -22.80
CA ALA A 275 4.74 16.57 -23.37
C ALA A 275 5.15 15.63 -22.24
N TRP A 276 5.16 14.33 -22.54
CA TRP A 276 5.46 13.27 -21.57
C TRP A 276 6.46 12.30 -22.18
N ALA A 277 7.58 12.05 -21.49
CA ALA A 277 8.58 11.05 -21.88
C ALA A 277 8.55 9.89 -20.87
N LYS A 278 8.36 8.65 -21.35
CA LYS A 278 8.27 7.47 -20.49
C LYS A 278 9.64 6.81 -20.32
N HIS A 279 9.99 6.48 -19.07
CA HIS A 279 11.26 5.86 -18.69
C HIS A 279 11.02 4.62 -17.83
N LEU A 280 11.80 3.57 -18.08
CA LEU A 280 11.82 2.37 -17.25
C LEU A 280 12.73 2.58 -16.04
N ILE A 281 12.24 2.25 -14.85
CA ILE A 281 13.01 2.21 -13.60
C ILE A 281 13.52 0.77 -13.38
N ASP A 282 12.61 -0.21 -13.35
CA ASP A 282 12.93 -1.62 -13.10
C ASP A 282 11.82 -2.54 -13.63
N ASP A 283 12.16 -3.60 -14.38
CA ASP A 283 11.25 -4.66 -14.83
C ASP A 283 11.69 -6.07 -14.42
N SER A 284 12.70 -6.17 -13.53
CA SER A 284 13.27 -7.45 -13.10
C SER A 284 12.42 -8.20 -12.08
N TRP A 285 11.37 -7.58 -11.55
CA TRP A 285 10.43 -8.16 -10.60
C TRP A 285 8.99 -7.68 -10.87
N SER A 286 8.03 -8.47 -10.41
CA SER A 286 6.60 -8.31 -10.74
C SER A 286 5.77 -7.67 -9.63
N GLN A 287 4.62 -7.13 -9.98
CA GLN A 287 3.58 -6.61 -9.10
C GLN A 287 4.05 -5.47 -8.16
N PRO A 288 4.73 -4.41 -8.66
CA PRO A 288 4.90 -3.14 -7.94
C PRO A 288 3.55 -2.46 -7.72
N HIS A 289 2.82 -2.93 -6.70
CA HIS A 289 1.41 -2.59 -6.53
C HIS A 289 1.20 -1.32 -5.71
N PHE A 290 1.98 -1.15 -4.64
CA PHE A 290 1.97 0.05 -3.81
C PHE A 290 3.37 0.64 -3.73
N LYS A 291 3.43 1.96 -3.57
CA LYS A 291 4.67 2.71 -3.47
C LYS A 291 4.48 4.01 -2.72
N LEU A 292 5.56 4.51 -2.14
CA LEU A 292 5.61 5.78 -1.42
C LEU A 292 6.96 6.45 -1.67
N LEU A 293 7.05 7.73 -1.32
CA LEU A 293 8.28 8.52 -1.34
C LEU A 293 8.69 8.80 0.10
N ALA A 294 9.98 8.66 0.43
CA ALA A 294 10.52 8.93 1.75
C ALA A 294 11.99 9.35 1.64
N ASP A 295 12.42 10.32 2.45
CA ASP A 295 13.83 10.70 2.62
C ASP A 295 14.48 9.65 3.53
N LEU A 296 15.06 8.61 2.94
CA LEU A 296 15.61 7.46 3.65
C LEU A 296 17.05 7.69 4.09
N ASP A 297 17.79 8.56 3.42
CA ASP A 297 19.20 8.84 3.71
C ASP A 297 19.46 10.25 4.27
N ASN A 298 18.39 10.96 4.63
CA ASN A 298 18.41 12.29 5.27
C ASN A 298 19.10 13.37 4.42
N ASP A 299 19.13 13.19 3.09
CA ASP A 299 19.71 14.14 2.16
C ASP A 299 18.71 15.19 1.64
N ARG A 300 17.46 15.09 2.09
CA ARG A 300 16.31 15.95 1.74
C ARG A 300 15.79 15.78 0.32
N ARG A 301 16.18 14.72 -0.37
CA ARG A 301 15.47 14.18 -1.53
C ARG A 301 14.67 12.98 -1.09
N LEU A 302 13.66 12.62 -1.89
CA LEU A 302 12.80 11.50 -1.56
C LEU A 302 13.16 10.32 -2.45
N GLU A 303 13.43 9.19 -1.82
CA GLU A 303 13.62 7.92 -2.52
C GLU A 303 12.28 7.26 -2.78
N LEU A 304 12.19 6.55 -3.90
CA LEU A 304 11.04 5.74 -4.22
C LEU A 304 11.13 4.40 -3.49
N VAL A 305 10.16 4.12 -2.62
CA VAL A 305 10.06 2.82 -1.93
C VAL A 305 8.91 2.01 -2.50
N THR A 306 9.19 0.77 -2.90
CA THR A 306 8.16 -0.16 -3.37
C THR A 306 8.62 -1.61 -3.23
N GLY A 307 7.70 -2.54 -3.40
CA GLY A 307 8.01 -3.94 -3.41
C GLY A 307 6.90 -4.76 -4.03
N LYS A 308 7.12 -6.07 -4.02
CA LYS A 308 6.21 -7.01 -4.62
C LYS A 308 5.02 -7.29 -3.71
N ARG A 309 3.81 -7.15 -4.25
CA ARG A 309 2.61 -7.74 -3.65
C ARG A 309 2.69 -9.27 -3.71
N HIS A 310 2.83 -9.90 -2.55
CA HIS A 310 2.94 -11.37 -2.48
C HIS A 310 1.64 -12.04 -2.94
N ARG A 311 1.70 -12.79 -4.04
CA ARG A 311 0.56 -13.50 -4.63
C ARG A 311 -0.65 -12.58 -4.84
N ALA A 312 -0.45 -11.48 -5.58
CA ALA A 312 -1.59 -10.72 -6.10
C ALA A 312 -2.50 -11.64 -6.91
N HIS A 313 -3.82 -11.43 -6.79
CA HIS A 313 -4.85 -12.26 -7.42
C HIS A 313 -4.64 -13.77 -7.19
N ASN A 314 -4.16 -14.13 -6.00
CA ASN A 314 -3.89 -15.50 -5.53
C ASN A 314 -2.78 -16.21 -6.33
N GLY A 315 -1.88 -15.42 -6.94
CA GLY A 315 -0.74 -15.89 -7.74
C GLY A 315 -1.05 -16.10 -9.23
N ASN A 316 -2.19 -15.59 -9.71
CA ASN A 316 -2.59 -15.71 -11.12
C ASN A 316 -1.96 -14.66 -12.04
N ASP A 317 -1.45 -13.56 -11.47
CA ASP A 317 -0.77 -12.52 -12.24
C ASP A 317 0.58 -13.00 -12.76
N PRO A 318 1.10 -12.41 -13.86
CA PRO A 318 2.49 -12.55 -14.26
C PRO A 318 3.46 -12.36 -13.08
N GLY A 319 4.34 -13.33 -12.90
CA GLY A 319 5.27 -13.35 -11.77
C GLY A 319 4.61 -13.59 -10.41
N GLY A 320 3.32 -13.93 -10.30
CA GLY A 320 2.56 -14.16 -9.06
C GLY A 320 3.29 -14.99 -8.00
N ASN A 321 4.13 -15.94 -8.42
CA ASN A 321 4.87 -16.86 -7.57
C ASN A 321 6.39 -16.61 -7.53
N ASP A 322 6.92 -15.59 -8.22
CA ASP A 322 8.34 -15.23 -8.11
C ASP A 322 8.67 -14.78 -6.68
N PRO A 323 9.95 -14.78 -6.26
CA PRO A 323 10.36 -14.31 -4.95
C PRO A 323 9.82 -12.91 -4.61
N VAL A 324 9.53 -12.68 -3.33
CA VAL A 324 9.14 -11.37 -2.81
C VAL A 324 10.37 -10.48 -2.61
N CYS A 325 10.16 -9.18 -2.68
CA CYS A 325 11.20 -8.17 -2.54
C CYS A 325 10.62 -6.83 -2.08
N VAL A 326 11.46 -6.03 -1.44
CA VAL A 326 11.24 -4.62 -1.11
C VAL A 326 12.53 -3.87 -1.43
N TYR A 327 12.41 -2.80 -2.21
CA TYR A 327 13.50 -1.98 -2.71
C TYR A 327 13.21 -0.52 -2.45
N TYR A 328 14.28 0.26 -2.32
CA TYR A 328 14.20 1.70 -2.57
C TYR A 328 15.05 2.06 -3.80
N TYR A 329 14.73 3.19 -4.42
CA TYR A 329 15.40 3.71 -5.59
C TYR A 329 15.73 5.18 -5.40
N ASP A 330 17.00 5.53 -5.59
CA ASP A 330 17.49 6.91 -5.63
C ASP A 330 17.58 7.38 -7.09
N PHE A 331 17.27 8.66 -7.34
CA PHE A 331 17.44 9.28 -8.66
C PHE A 331 18.60 10.27 -8.63
N ASP A 332 19.66 9.96 -9.37
CA ASP A 332 20.78 10.88 -9.56
C ASP A 332 20.45 11.88 -10.67
N ILE A 333 20.07 13.10 -10.27
CA ILE A 333 19.74 14.23 -11.17
C ILE A 333 20.88 14.50 -12.16
N ALA A 334 22.15 14.37 -11.73
CA ALA A 334 23.28 14.71 -12.59
C ALA A 334 23.43 13.76 -13.78
N SER A 335 23.08 12.49 -13.62
CA SER A 335 23.15 11.49 -14.68
C SER A 335 21.79 11.11 -15.27
N GLY A 336 20.68 11.51 -14.64
CA GLY A 336 19.31 11.15 -15.02
C GLY A 336 19.04 9.65 -14.84
N LYS A 337 19.55 9.03 -13.77
CA LYS A 337 19.50 7.57 -13.57
C LYS A 337 19.01 7.17 -12.21
N TRP A 338 18.19 6.13 -12.21
CA TRP A 338 17.75 5.43 -11.02
C TRP A 338 18.80 4.40 -10.57
N THR A 339 19.08 4.37 -9.26
CA THR A 339 19.88 3.33 -8.61
C THR A 339 19.00 2.55 -7.64
N ARG A 340 18.95 1.22 -7.80
CA ARG A 340 18.19 0.34 -6.90
C ARG A 340 19.02 -0.11 -5.72
N HIS A 341 18.40 -0.12 -4.55
CA HIS A 341 18.97 -0.63 -3.30
C HIS A 341 18.04 -1.68 -2.66
N THR A 342 18.63 -2.77 -2.16
CA THR A 342 17.90 -3.83 -1.45
C THR A 342 17.52 -3.36 -0.05
N MET A 343 16.23 -3.39 0.29
CA MET A 343 15.79 -3.40 1.70
C MET A 343 15.54 -4.83 2.16
N HIS A 344 14.87 -5.62 1.32
CA HIS A 344 14.71 -7.07 1.51
C HIS A 344 14.54 -7.80 0.18
N GLU A 345 15.15 -8.97 0.02
CA GLU A 345 15.02 -9.79 -1.19
C GLU A 345 14.94 -11.29 -0.85
N GLY A 346 13.99 -12.00 -1.45
CA GLY A 346 13.71 -13.40 -1.11
C GLY A 346 12.88 -13.52 0.17
N GLY A 347 12.86 -14.70 0.81
CA GLY A 347 12.15 -14.91 2.07
C GLY A 347 10.63 -14.67 1.99
N ARG A 348 10.10 -13.89 2.96
CA ARG A 348 8.64 -13.69 3.15
C ARG A 348 8.18 -12.23 3.16
N VAL A 349 9.07 -11.25 3.17
CA VAL A 349 8.67 -9.82 3.23
C VAL A 349 8.19 -9.36 1.87
N GLY A 350 6.90 -9.05 1.76
CA GLY A 350 6.28 -8.45 0.59
C GLY A 350 5.72 -7.07 0.92
N PHE A 351 5.25 -6.37 -0.11
CA PHE A 351 4.72 -5.02 0.00
C PHE A 351 3.26 -5.04 -0.46
N GLY A 352 2.33 -4.83 0.48
CA GLY A 352 0.90 -4.97 0.26
C GLY A 352 0.28 -3.87 -0.62
N ILE A 353 -0.98 -3.56 -0.34
CA ILE A 353 -1.81 -2.61 -1.12
C ILE A 353 -2.07 -1.30 -0.40
N ASN A 354 -1.61 -1.17 0.84
CA ASN A 354 -1.56 0.06 1.59
C ASN A 354 -0.49 -0.07 2.68
N THR A 355 0.50 0.80 2.63
CA THR A 355 1.67 0.77 3.52
C THR A 355 2.04 2.20 3.91
N ALA A 356 2.84 2.34 4.96
CA ALA A 356 3.24 3.61 5.53
C ALA A 356 4.73 3.58 5.89
N ALA A 357 5.32 4.77 5.92
CA ALA A 357 6.68 5.02 6.35
C ALA A 357 6.68 6.23 7.27
N ALA A 358 7.45 6.18 8.35
CA ALA A 358 7.62 7.24 9.33
C ALA A 358 8.85 6.95 10.19
N ASP A 359 9.40 7.96 10.84
CA ASP A 359 10.34 7.81 11.96
C ASP A 359 9.58 7.19 13.14
N ILE A 360 9.54 5.86 13.21
CA ILE A 360 8.62 5.13 14.10
C ILE A 360 9.18 5.00 15.51
N ASP A 361 10.51 5.02 15.64
CA ASP A 361 11.20 4.92 16.91
C ASP A 361 11.81 6.25 17.42
N GLY A 362 11.73 7.32 16.61
CA GLY A 362 12.08 8.68 16.99
C GLY A 362 13.57 8.97 16.92
N ASP A 363 14.34 8.23 16.12
CA ASP A 363 15.78 8.38 16.00
C ASP A 363 16.22 9.30 14.84
N GLY A 364 15.26 9.73 14.02
CA GLY A 364 15.44 10.71 12.96
C GLY A 364 15.66 10.12 11.56
N ASP A 365 15.56 8.80 11.39
CA ASP A 365 15.45 8.17 10.08
C ASP A 365 14.04 7.61 9.81
N ILE A 366 13.71 7.38 8.54
CA ILE A 366 12.37 6.92 8.15
C ILE A 366 12.34 5.39 8.02
N ASP A 367 11.52 4.75 8.84
CA ASP A 367 11.25 3.31 8.78
C ASP A 367 10.11 2.96 7.84
N VAL A 368 10.07 1.71 7.38
CA VAL A 368 9.04 1.24 6.42
C VAL A 368 8.31 0.01 6.94
N VAL A 369 6.98 0.11 7.04
CA VAL A 369 6.11 -1.02 7.36
C VAL A 369 5.82 -1.83 6.10
N ALA A 370 5.90 -3.14 6.18
CA ALA A 370 5.67 -4.05 5.05
C ALA A 370 4.59 -5.08 5.38
N PRO A 371 3.29 -4.72 5.23
CA PRO A 371 2.19 -5.67 5.38
C PRO A 371 2.05 -6.53 4.12
N GLY A 372 1.52 -7.73 4.26
CA GLY A 372 1.17 -8.58 3.12
C GLY A 372 0.55 -9.91 3.54
N LYS A 373 0.10 -10.68 2.53
CA LYS A 373 -0.43 -12.03 2.72
C LYS A 373 0.57 -13.00 3.38
N SER A 374 1.85 -12.65 3.40
CA SER A 374 2.95 -13.44 3.96
C SER A 374 3.40 -13.00 5.36
N GLY A 375 2.80 -11.98 5.95
CA GLY A 375 3.11 -11.48 7.30
C GLY A 375 3.08 -9.96 7.40
N LEU A 376 3.31 -9.46 8.62
CA LEU A 376 3.56 -8.05 8.91
C LEU A 376 5.00 -7.88 9.40
N TYR A 377 5.73 -6.99 8.77
CA TYR A 377 7.14 -6.72 9.03
C TYR A 377 7.39 -5.22 9.15
N LEU A 378 8.47 -4.85 9.84
CA LEU A 378 9.02 -3.50 9.89
C LEU A 378 10.47 -3.57 9.43
N LEU A 379 10.83 -2.74 8.46
CA LEU A 379 12.20 -2.50 8.03
C LEU A 379 12.66 -1.25 8.76
N GLU A 380 13.34 -1.46 9.90
CA GLU A 380 14.00 -0.39 10.66
C GLU A 380 15.15 0.14 9.80
N ASN A 381 15.13 1.42 9.50
CA ASN A 381 16.19 2.09 8.77
C ASN A 381 17.35 2.40 9.74
N LEU A 382 18.57 2.36 9.22
CA LEU A 382 19.81 2.62 9.96
C LEU A 382 20.78 3.44 9.11
N ILE A 383 20.31 3.95 7.96
CA ILE A 383 21.05 4.82 7.05
C ILE A 383 21.09 6.23 7.68
N LYS A 384 22.23 6.91 7.59
CA LYS A 384 22.50 8.15 8.32
C LYS A 384 23.01 9.27 7.45
#